data_AF-A0A7S1II04-F1
#
_entry.id   AF-A0A7S1II04-F1
#
_cell.length_a   1.000
_cell.length_b   1.000
_cell.length_c   1.000
_cell.angle_alpha   90.00
_cell.angle_beta   90.00
_cell.angle_gamma   90.00
#
_symmetry.space_group_name_H-M   'P 1'
#
loop_
_entity.id
_entity.type
_entity.pdbx_description
1 polymer ?
#
loop_
_entity_poly.entity_id
_entity_poly.type
_entity_poly.pdbx_seq_one_letter_code
_entity_poly.pdbx_strand_id
1 'polypeptide(L)'
;QYARTVFNEWGIGNKTTNNGILLLIAVRDRKMRIQTAKGSKGLVTDYKAGVVIEEMKPHLRAVHFDAACTHGIGRIVAILRGTDGIVEPNVIWRYAVPGGFVALALVVLLSVYKHYRVKRARKTEFERRLEALRAPQFAE
;
A
#
# COMPACT_ATOMS: atom_id res chain seq x y z
N GLN A 1 19.33 10.13 -0.70
CA GLN A 1 19.63 11.26 0.21
C GLN A 1 20.23 12.44 -0.54
N TYR A 2 21.11 12.23 -1.52
CA TYR A 2 21.72 13.28 -2.36
C TYR A 2 20.77 14.39 -2.84
N ALA A 3 19.63 14.05 -3.45
CA ALA A 3 18.68 15.06 -3.94
C ALA A 3 18.15 16.01 -2.84
N ARG A 4 18.03 15.54 -1.59
CA ARG A 4 17.60 16.38 -0.46
C ARG A 4 18.71 17.32 0.00
N THR A 5 19.95 16.85 -0.02
CA THR A 5 21.13 17.68 0.29
C THR A 5 21.25 18.81 -0.71
N VAL A 6 21.27 18.50 -2.02
CA VAL A 6 21.33 19.49 -3.11
C VAL A 6 20.16 20.48 -3.02
N PHE A 7 18.94 19.98 -2.75
CA PHE A 7 17.75 20.83 -2.59
C PHE A 7 17.94 21.89 -1.50
N ASN A 8 18.48 21.50 -0.35
CA ASN A 8 18.70 22.38 0.79
C ASN A 8 19.87 23.34 0.55
N GLU A 9 20.98 22.84 0.02
CA GLU A 9 22.17 23.64 -0.28
C GLU A 9 21.88 24.74 -1.30
N TRP A 10 21.09 24.43 -2.32
CA TRP A 10 20.69 25.41 -3.34
C TRP A 10 19.55 26.32 -2.90
N GLY A 11 18.95 26.07 -1.73
CA GLY A 11 17.86 26.88 -1.20
C GLY A 11 16.64 26.91 -2.12
N ILE A 12 16.26 25.77 -2.71
CA ILE A 12 15.21 25.71 -3.72
C ILE A 12 13.84 26.05 -3.12
N GLY A 13 13.21 27.09 -3.68
CA GLY A 13 11.88 27.58 -3.30
C GLY A 13 11.92 28.81 -2.40
N ASN A 14 10.76 29.21 -1.89
CA ASN A 14 10.65 30.35 -1.00
C ASN A 14 10.80 29.93 0.48
N LYS A 15 11.57 30.72 1.26
CA LYS A 15 11.84 30.45 2.68
C LYS A 15 10.58 30.38 3.56
N THR A 16 9.56 31.17 3.22
CA THR A 16 8.32 31.27 3.97
C THR A 16 7.33 30.19 3.54
N THR A 17 7.10 30.04 2.23
CA THR A 17 6.05 29.14 1.72
C THR A 17 6.52 27.70 1.50
N ASN A 18 7.83 27.43 1.53
CA ASN A 18 8.42 26.10 1.36
C ASN A 18 7.87 25.35 0.14
N ASN A 19 7.82 26.04 -1.00
CA ASN A 19 7.16 25.58 -2.23
C ASN A 19 8.13 25.07 -3.31
N GLY A 20 9.40 24.81 -2.97
CA GLY A 20 10.39 24.33 -3.92
C GLY A 20 10.14 22.90 -4.41
N ILE A 21 10.51 22.65 -5.67
CA ILE A 21 10.50 21.33 -6.32
C ILE A 21 11.79 21.18 -7.11
N LEU A 22 12.47 20.05 -6.96
CA LEU A 22 13.68 19.69 -7.71
C LEU A 22 13.45 18.37 -8.43
N LEU A 23 13.61 18.37 -9.75
CA LEU A 23 13.79 17.17 -10.53
C LEU A 23 15.29 16.92 -10.72
N LEU A 24 15.79 15.82 -10.18
CA LEU A 24 17.18 15.40 -10.31
C LEU A 24 17.26 14.15 -11.20
N ILE A 25 18.11 14.20 -12.22
CA ILE A 25 18.37 13.10 -13.15
C ILE A 25 19.85 12.75 -13.10
N ALA A 26 20.16 11.58 -12.56
CA ALA A 26 21.50 11.01 -12.60
C ALA A 26 21.60 10.08 -13.81
N VAL A 27 22.01 10.64 -14.96
CA VAL A 27 22.00 9.96 -16.27
C VAL A 27 22.81 8.65 -16.25
N ARG A 28 24.04 8.70 -15.73
CA ARG A 28 24.94 7.54 -15.66
C ARG A 28 24.38 6.42 -14.78
N ASP A 29 23.76 6.79 -13.66
CA ASP A 29 23.18 5.86 -12.71
C ASP A 29 21.77 5.38 -13.10
N ARG A 30 21.20 5.96 -14.17
CA ARG A 30 19.80 5.77 -14.59
C ARG A 30 18.80 5.96 -13.45
N LYS A 31 19.10 6.90 -12.55
CA LYS A 31 18.27 7.23 -11.38
C LYS A 31 17.64 8.60 -11.54
N MET A 32 16.41 8.71 -11.08
CA MET A 32 15.66 9.96 -11.04
C MET A 32 15.07 10.17 -9.67
N ARG A 33 14.96 11.43 -9.26
CA ARG A 33 14.26 11.81 -8.03
C ARG A 33 13.62 13.17 -8.19
N ILE A 34 12.32 13.24 -7.89
CA ILE A 34 11.62 14.50 -7.67
C ILE A 34 11.60 14.75 -6.17
N GLN A 35 12.24 15.82 -5.69
CA GLN A 35 12.25 16.24 -4.30
C GLN A 35 11.33 17.45 -4.15
N THR A 36 10.37 17.37 -3.24
CA THR A 36 9.43 18.46 -2.95
C THR A 36 9.66 18.99 -1.54
N ALA A 37 9.49 20.30 -1.35
CA ALA A 37 9.43 20.91 -0.03
C ALA A 37 8.04 20.71 0.60
N LYS A 38 7.96 20.94 1.92
CA LYS A 38 6.76 20.67 2.72
C LYS A 38 5.51 21.40 2.19
N GLY A 39 5.65 22.63 1.72
CA GLY A 39 4.54 23.41 1.17
C GLY A 39 4.02 22.90 -0.18
N SER A 40 4.89 22.29 -1.00
CA SER A 40 4.49 21.70 -2.27
C SER A 40 4.02 20.24 -2.15
N LYS A 41 4.25 19.59 -1.01
CA LYS A 41 3.95 18.16 -0.82
C LYS A 41 2.45 17.85 -0.84
N GLY A 42 1.60 18.85 -0.55
CA GLY A 42 0.14 18.71 -0.67
C GLY A 42 -0.36 18.64 -2.11
N LEU A 43 0.35 19.27 -3.06
CA LEU A 43 0.00 19.25 -4.48
C LEU A 43 0.76 18.15 -5.22
N VAL A 44 2.09 18.11 -5.03
CA VAL A 44 3.00 17.14 -5.62
C VAL A 44 3.37 16.12 -4.56
N THR A 45 2.48 15.14 -4.38
CA THR A 45 2.66 14.03 -3.46
C THR A 45 3.77 13.09 -3.93
N ASP A 46 4.25 12.22 -3.04
CA ASP A 46 5.22 11.18 -3.39
C ASP A 46 4.65 10.21 -4.46
N TYR A 47 3.32 9.98 -4.45
CA TYR A 47 2.64 9.16 -5.46
C TYR A 47 2.67 9.83 -6.84
N LYS A 48 2.22 11.09 -6.94
CA LYS A 48 2.24 11.84 -8.20
C LYS A 48 3.65 12.00 -8.75
N ALA A 49 4.62 12.29 -7.88
CA ALA A 49 6.04 12.31 -8.25
C ALA A 49 6.52 10.96 -8.81
N GLY A 50 6.08 9.84 -8.22
CA GLY A 50 6.33 8.50 -8.73
C GLY A 50 5.77 8.29 -10.13
N VAL A 51 4.50 8.69 -10.37
CA VAL A 51 3.86 8.61 -11.69
C VAL A 51 4.65 9.38 -12.75
N VAL A 52 5.05 10.63 -12.46
CA VAL A 52 5.86 11.43 -13.39
C VAL A 52 7.18 10.73 -13.72
N ILE A 53 7.87 10.19 -12.71
CA ILE A 53 9.11 9.46 -12.91
C ILE A 53 8.90 8.23 -13.80
N GLU A 54 7.83 7.45 -13.59
CA GLU A 54 7.50 6.30 -14.44
C GLU A 54 7.24 6.70 -15.89
N GLU A 55 6.49 7.79 -16.11
CA GLU A 55 6.21 8.32 -17.44
C GLU A 55 7.47 8.84 -18.15
N MET A 56 8.48 9.33 -17.42
CA MET A 56 9.76 9.78 -17.98
C MET A 56 10.69 8.64 -18.40
N LYS A 57 10.57 7.44 -17.77
CA LYS A 57 11.51 6.32 -18.00
C LYS A 57 11.64 5.90 -19.48
N PRO A 58 10.56 5.77 -20.27
CA PRO A 58 10.68 5.39 -21.68
C PRO A 58 11.56 6.34 -22.49
N HIS A 59 11.39 7.66 -22.30
CA HIS A 59 12.19 8.68 -22.99
C HIS A 59 13.67 8.58 -22.63
N LEU A 60 14.00 8.42 -21.34
CA LEU A 60 15.39 8.26 -20.91
C LEU A 60 16.02 6.94 -21.38
N ARG A 61 15.25 5.85 -21.46
CA ARG A 61 15.72 4.59 -22.03
C ARG A 61 16.07 4.73 -23.51
N ALA A 62 15.32 5.54 -24.24
CA ALA A 62 15.57 5.88 -25.64
C ALA A 62 16.62 7.00 -25.83
N VAL A 63 17.28 7.45 -24.75
CA VAL A 63 18.29 8.53 -24.79
C VAL A 63 17.70 9.87 -25.27
N HIS A 64 16.38 10.05 -25.16
CA HIS A 64 15.68 11.29 -25.45
C HIS A 64 15.57 12.17 -24.21
N PHE A 65 16.69 12.78 -23.82
CA PHE A 65 16.78 13.59 -22.60
C PHE A 65 15.87 14.82 -22.63
N ASP A 66 15.84 15.54 -23.75
CA ASP A 66 15.00 16.74 -23.90
C ASP A 66 13.51 16.41 -23.78
N ALA A 67 13.09 15.31 -24.41
CA ALA A 67 11.72 14.80 -24.31
C ALA A 67 11.38 14.38 -22.88
N ALA A 68 12.29 13.69 -22.19
CA ALA A 68 12.10 13.29 -20.80
C ALA A 68 11.93 14.50 -19.88
N CYS A 69 12.79 15.51 -20.01
CA CYS A 69 12.74 16.73 -19.21
C CYS A 69 11.46 17.54 -19.50
N THR A 70 11.13 17.74 -20.78
CA THR A 70 9.93 18.48 -21.20
C THR A 70 8.66 17.80 -20.70
N HIS A 71 8.58 16.47 -20.84
CA HIS A 71 7.47 15.68 -20.32
C HIS A 71 7.38 15.79 -18.80
N GLY A 72 8.48 15.54 -18.09
CA GLY A 72 8.53 15.59 -16.64
C GLY A 72 8.10 16.95 -16.07
N ILE A 73 8.63 18.05 -16.61
CA ILE A 73 8.28 19.41 -16.21
C ILE A 73 6.80 19.68 -16.55
N GLY A 74 6.35 19.33 -17.75
CA GLY A 74 4.96 19.51 -18.17
C GLY A 74 3.97 18.81 -17.24
N ARG A 75 4.30 17.61 -16.78
CA ARG A 75 3.48 16.87 -15.82
C ARG A 75 3.51 17.48 -14.42
N ILE A 76 4.66 17.96 -13.95
CA ILE A 76 4.74 18.70 -12.68
C ILE A 76 3.86 19.96 -12.75
N VAL A 77 3.89 20.71 -13.86
CA VAL A 77 3.04 21.89 -14.05
C VAL A 77 1.56 21.52 -14.06
N ALA A 78 1.17 20.43 -14.74
CA ALA A 78 -0.21 19.94 -14.72
C ALA A 78 -0.67 19.58 -13.29
N ILE A 79 0.21 18.99 -12.48
CA ILE A 79 -0.07 18.68 -11.07
C ILE A 79 -0.31 19.94 -10.27
N LEU A 80 0.56 20.95 -10.42
CA LEU A 80 0.42 22.23 -9.74
C LEU A 80 -0.86 22.98 -10.13
N ARG A 81 -1.37 22.76 -11.35
CA ARG A 81 -2.64 23.31 -11.84
C ARG A 81 -3.86 22.46 -11.46
N GLY A 82 -3.66 21.27 -10.91
CA GLY A 82 -4.74 20.32 -10.63
C GLY A 82 -5.38 19.71 -11.89
N THR A 83 -4.71 19.79 -13.04
CA THR A 83 -5.19 19.26 -14.33
C THR A 83 -4.48 17.95 -14.72
N ASP A 84 -3.83 17.30 -13.76
CA ASP A 84 -2.96 16.14 -14.01
C ASP A 84 -3.70 14.83 -14.32
N GLY A 85 -4.97 14.73 -13.88
CA GLY A 85 -5.80 13.54 -14.06
C GLY A 85 -5.37 12.33 -13.23
N ILE A 86 -4.39 12.47 -12.33
CA ILE A 86 -3.87 11.39 -11.50
C ILE A 86 -4.80 11.22 -10.30
N VAL A 87 -5.49 10.09 -10.27
CA VAL A 87 -6.29 9.68 -9.11
C VAL A 87 -5.40 8.91 -8.15
N GLU A 88 -5.18 9.45 -6.95
CA GLU A 88 -4.43 8.73 -5.93
C GLU A 88 -5.27 7.60 -5.35
N PRO A 89 -4.77 6.34 -5.36
CA PRO A 89 -5.51 5.23 -4.82
C PRO A 89 -5.70 5.42 -3.32
N ASN A 90 -6.94 5.24 -2.86
CA ASN A 90 -7.25 5.29 -1.44
C ASN A 90 -6.64 4.08 -0.73
N VAL A 91 -5.69 4.34 0.17
CA VAL A 91 -4.99 3.29 0.92
C VAL A 91 -5.94 2.41 1.73
N ILE A 92 -7.11 2.94 2.13
CA ILE A 92 -8.13 2.21 2.90
C ILE A 92 -8.62 0.97 2.14
N TRP A 93 -8.97 1.10 0.86
CA TRP A 93 -9.53 -0.02 0.10
C TRP A 93 -8.51 -1.12 -0.18
N ARG A 94 -7.22 -0.73 -0.29
CA ARG A 94 -6.12 -1.68 -0.44
C ARG A 94 -6.04 -2.68 0.72
N TYR A 95 -6.40 -2.27 1.94
CA TYR A 95 -6.38 -3.14 3.14
C TYR A 95 -7.77 -3.63 3.56
N ALA A 96 -8.83 -2.90 3.24
CA ALA A 96 -10.20 -3.26 3.62
C ALA A 96 -10.63 -4.58 2.95
N VAL A 97 -10.31 -4.78 1.67
CA VAL A 97 -10.73 -5.99 0.94
C VAL A 97 -10.07 -7.25 1.51
N PRO A 98 -8.73 -7.36 1.64
CA PRO A 98 -8.11 -8.52 2.29
C PRO A 98 -8.52 -8.67 3.76
N GLY A 99 -8.65 -7.56 4.49
CA GLY A 99 -9.09 -7.58 5.89
C GLY A 99 -10.49 -8.18 6.07
N GLY A 100 -11.41 -7.89 5.16
CA GLY A 100 -12.75 -8.49 5.13
C GLY A 100 -12.72 -9.99 4.93
N PHE A 101 -11.88 -10.50 4.02
CA PHE A 101 -11.71 -11.96 3.82
C PHE A 101 -11.11 -12.65 5.05
N VAL A 102 -10.14 -12.03 5.71
CA VAL A 102 -9.55 -12.57 6.96
C VAL A 102 -10.61 -12.62 8.06
N ALA A 103 -11.39 -11.55 8.24
CA ALA A 103 -12.47 -11.52 9.22
C ALA A 103 -13.53 -12.59 8.93
N LEU A 104 -13.95 -12.75 7.67
CA LEU A 104 -14.88 -13.79 7.25
C LEU A 104 -14.34 -15.19 7.54
N ALA A 105 -13.06 -15.45 7.20
CA ALA A 105 -12.42 -16.73 7.47
C ALA A 105 -12.38 -17.04 8.97
N LEU A 106 -12.08 -16.04 9.82
CA LEU A 106 -12.12 -16.19 11.28
C LEU A 106 -13.52 -16.51 11.79
N VAL A 107 -14.56 -15.84 11.27
CA VAL A 107 -15.96 -16.11 11.64
C VAL A 107 -16.36 -17.55 11.25
N VAL A 108 -16.00 -17.98 10.03
CA VAL A 108 -16.26 -19.35 9.57
C VAL A 108 -15.52 -20.36 10.43
N LEU A 109 -14.24 -20.12 10.73
CA LEU A 109 -13.40 -21.02 11.52
C LEU A 109 -13.89 -21.13 12.97
N LEU A 110 -14.32 -20.02 13.57
CA LEU A 110 -14.97 -20.01 14.89
C LEU A 110 -16.33 -20.73 14.88
N SER A 111 -17.12 -20.55 13.82
CA SER A 111 -18.41 -21.24 13.63
C SER A 111 -18.20 -22.76 13.55
N VAL A 112 -17.25 -23.20 12.72
CA VAL A 112 -16.84 -24.60 12.57
C VAL A 112 -16.30 -25.14 13.90
N TYR A 113 -15.40 -24.42 14.56
CA TYR A 113 -14.84 -24.83 15.85
C TYR A 113 -15.94 -25.03 16.92
N LYS A 114 -16.87 -24.08 17.03
CA LYS A 114 -18.03 -24.19 17.93
C LYS A 114 -18.88 -25.41 17.58
N HIS A 115 -19.12 -25.66 16.29
CA HIS A 115 -19.88 -26.80 15.80
C HIS A 115 -19.21 -28.13 16.15
N TYR A 116 -17.90 -28.25 15.95
CA TYR A 116 -17.11 -29.43 16.34
C TYR A 116 -17.09 -29.64 17.84
N ARG A 117 -16.94 -28.57 18.64
CA ARG A 117 -16.92 -28.66 20.10
C ARG A 117 -18.24 -29.22 20.64
N VAL A 118 -19.37 -28.74 20.13
CA VAL A 118 -20.70 -29.19 20.58
C VAL A 118 -20.98 -30.65 20.20
N LYS A 119 -20.56 -31.09 19.02
CA LYS A 119 -20.71 -32.50 18.61
C LYS A 119 -19.84 -33.44 19.44
N ARG A 120 -18.63 -33.02 19.82
CA ARG A 120 -17.74 -33.84 20.67
C ARG A 120 -18.35 -34.13 22.05
N ALA A 121 -18.97 -33.13 22.68
CA ALA A 121 -19.56 -33.29 24.02
C ALA A 121 -20.70 -34.33 24.05
N ARG A 122 -21.55 -34.37 23.03
CA ARG A 122 -22.67 -35.33 22.94
C ARG A 122 -22.23 -36.77 22.78
N LYS A 123 -21.08 -37.00 22.13
CA LYS A 123 -20.57 -38.37 21.94
C LYS A 123 -20.08 -38.98 23.24
N THR A 124 -19.43 -38.20 24.11
CA THR A 124 -18.90 -38.68 25.39
C THR A 124 -19.99 -39.09 26.37
N GLU A 125 -21.12 -38.37 26.37
CA GLU A 125 -22.27 -38.72 27.21
C GLU A 125 -23.01 -39.97 26.70
N PHE A 126 -23.07 -40.15 25.37
CA PHE A 126 -23.64 -41.34 24.76
C PHE A 126 -22.82 -42.60 25.05
N GLU A 127 -21.49 -42.54 24.93
CA GLU A 127 -20.59 -43.66 25.26
C GLU A 127 -20.65 -44.01 26.75
N ARG A 128 -20.67 -43.01 27.66
CA ARG A 128 -20.87 -43.26 29.10
C ARG A 128 -22.20 -43.93 29.42
N ARG A 129 -23.28 -43.54 28.72
CA ARG A 129 -24.59 -44.20 28.85
C ARG A 129 -24.58 -45.62 28.29
N LEU A 130 -23.87 -45.87 27.19
CA LEU A 130 -23.71 -47.20 26.63
C LEU A 130 -22.88 -48.11 27.54
N GLU A 131 -21.79 -47.61 28.12
CA GLU A 131 -20.98 -48.35 29.10
C GLU A 131 -21.78 -48.67 30.37
N ALA A 132 -22.59 -47.72 30.87
CA ALA A 132 -23.47 -47.95 32.02
C ALA A 132 -24.56 -49.00 31.75
N LEU A 133 -25.05 -49.10 30.51
CA LEU A 133 -26.00 -50.14 30.09
C LEU A 133 -25.34 -51.49 29.77
N ARG A 134 -24.04 -51.48 29.44
CA ARG A 134 -23.24 -52.69 29.14
C ARG A 134 -22.54 -53.25 30.38
N ALA A 135 -22.52 -52.51 31.49
CA ALA A 135 -22.07 -53.03 32.78
C ALA A 135 -22.96 -54.22 33.17
N PRO A 136 -22.38 -55.37 33.55
CA PRO A 136 -23.08 -56.65 33.54
C PRO A 136 -24.26 -56.66 34.52
N GLN A 137 -25.47 -56.85 33.98
CA GLN A 137 -26.62 -57.39 34.72
C GLN A 137 -26.49 -58.91 34.97
N PHE A 138 -25.27 -59.46 34.87
CA PHE A 138 -24.97 -60.90 34.99
C PHE A 138 -24.12 -61.21 36.22
N ALA A 139 -24.27 -60.43 37.30
CA ALA A 139 -23.69 -60.73 38.60
C ALA A 139 -24.80 -61.07 39.58
N GLU A 140 -25.45 -62.22 39.35
CA GLU A 140 -26.13 -63.04 40.36
C GLU A 140 -26.39 -64.44 39.77
#